data_AF-A0A939PCH6-F1
#
_entry.id   AF-A0A939PCH6-F1
#
_cell.length_a   1.000
_cell.length_b   1.000
_cell.length_c   1.000
_cell.angle_alpha   90.00
_cell.angle_beta   90.00
_cell.angle_gamma   90.00
#
_symmetry.space_group_name_H-M   'P 1'
#
loop_
_entity.id
_entity.type
_entity.pdbx_description
1 polymer ?
#
loop_
_entity_poly.entity_id
_entity_poly.type
_entity_poly.pdbx_seq_one_letter_code
_entity_poly.pdbx_strand_id
1 'polypeptide(L)'
;MPPKAQQPQNRAQQQQKNPVAAGRPVTITAVVDPVAALAAWDLTGSVYMYDTNRTEGSTGFGTEELRTKVRQGERLLWNVIPLECETFVAIYGIDIDERFCEPRMQTYPGTDITFWTATVKQDITEPVRYRLQFLLGTVTKPFATEAYQALVDRGAPGAKEQ
;
A
#
# COMPACT_ATOMS: atom_id res chain seq x y z
N MET A 1 61.36 -10.94 -24.99
CA MET A 1 60.34 -10.38 -24.07
C MET A 1 60.22 -8.89 -24.31
N PRO A 2 59.14 -8.39 -24.91
CA PRO A 2 58.86 -6.95 -24.97
C PRO A 2 57.95 -6.50 -23.80
N PRO A 3 58.08 -5.25 -23.31
CA PRO A 3 57.20 -4.71 -22.28
C PRO A 3 55.91 -4.18 -22.90
N LYS A 4 54.75 -4.50 -22.30
CA LYS A 4 53.48 -3.85 -22.64
C LYS A 4 53.22 -2.69 -21.67
N ALA A 5 53.18 -1.48 -22.22
CA ALA A 5 52.55 -0.32 -21.61
C ALA A 5 51.32 0.06 -22.45
N GLN A 6 50.17 0.25 -21.79
CA GLN A 6 48.95 0.95 -22.25
C GLN A 6 48.01 1.01 -21.03
N GLN A 7 48.08 2.06 -20.20
CA GLN A 7 47.31 3.32 -20.21
C GLN A 7 45.88 3.24 -19.60
N PRO A 8 45.43 4.31 -18.91
CA PRO A 8 44.41 4.26 -17.86
C PRO A 8 43.00 4.53 -18.40
N GLN A 9 42.02 3.70 -18.02
CA GLN A 9 40.61 3.98 -18.30
C GLN A 9 40.03 4.89 -17.23
N ASN A 10 39.75 6.11 -17.66
CA ASN A 10 39.25 7.21 -16.86
C ASN A 10 37.75 7.38 -17.11
N ARG A 11 37.04 7.79 -16.05
CA ARG A 11 35.73 8.47 -16.02
C ARG A 11 34.44 7.69 -16.33
N ALA A 12 33.51 7.87 -15.39
CA ALA A 12 32.06 7.86 -15.56
C ALA A 12 31.34 6.50 -15.53
N GLN A 13 31.57 5.71 -14.49
CA GLN A 13 30.50 4.87 -13.96
C GLN A 13 29.77 5.66 -12.87
N GLN A 14 28.76 6.39 -13.36
CA GLN A 14 27.49 6.72 -12.73
C GLN A 14 27.52 6.69 -11.20
N GLN A 15 27.57 7.90 -10.62
CA GLN A 15 26.98 8.17 -9.32
C GLN A 15 25.52 7.71 -9.36
N GLN A 16 25.26 6.45 -9.02
CA GLN A 16 23.96 6.04 -8.52
C GLN A 16 23.74 6.87 -7.27
N LYS A 17 22.92 7.90 -7.45
CA LYS A 17 22.36 8.74 -6.41
C LYS A 17 21.67 7.78 -5.44
N ASN A 18 22.36 7.42 -4.36
CA ASN A 18 21.80 6.57 -3.32
C ASN A 18 20.45 7.19 -2.93
N PRO A 19 19.31 6.50 -3.16
CA PRO A 19 18.06 6.99 -2.64
C PRO A 19 18.23 7.06 -1.12
N VAL A 20 17.85 8.21 -0.56
CA VAL A 20 17.75 8.46 0.89
C VAL A 20 17.37 7.16 1.57
N ALA A 21 18.16 6.68 2.53
CA ALA A 21 17.99 5.38 3.18
C ALA A 21 16.50 5.15 3.51
N ALA A 22 15.81 4.43 2.63
CA ALA A 22 14.36 4.45 2.63
C ALA A 22 13.93 3.56 3.77
N GLY A 23 13.35 4.17 4.80
CA GLY A 23 12.73 3.43 5.91
C GLY A 23 11.81 2.32 5.41
N ARG A 24 11.60 1.32 6.26
CA ARG A 24 10.65 0.23 6.00
C ARG A 24 9.31 0.84 5.53
N PRO A 25 8.70 0.35 4.44
CA PRO A 25 7.42 0.87 3.98
C PRO A 25 6.33 0.65 5.04
N VAL A 26 5.38 1.57 5.10
CA VAL A 26 4.14 1.39 5.85
C VAL A 26 3.29 0.39 5.08
N THR A 27 3.15 -0.81 5.63
CA THR A 27 2.34 -1.85 5.00
C THR A 27 0.90 -1.72 5.47
N ILE A 28 -0.04 -1.73 4.54
CA ILE A 28 -1.49 -1.68 4.75
C ILE A 28 -2.07 -2.97 4.18
N THR A 29 -2.64 -3.80 5.03
CA THR A 29 -3.14 -5.13 4.67
C THR A 29 -4.65 -5.16 4.77
N ALA A 30 -5.31 -5.49 3.67
CA ALA A 30 -6.72 -5.85 3.64
C ALA A 30 -6.86 -7.34 3.89
N VAL A 31 -7.67 -7.73 4.87
CA VAL A 31 -8.17 -9.10 5.01
C VAL A 31 -9.60 -9.10 4.51
N VAL A 32 -9.91 -9.95 3.53
CA VAL A 32 -11.23 -9.98 2.89
C VAL A 32 -11.88 -11.33 3.12
N ASP A 33 -13.15 -11.36 3.54
CA ASP A 33 -14.01 -12.54 3.47
C ASP A 33 -14.74 -12.54 2.12
N PRO A 34 -14.21 -13.25 1.10
CA PRO A 34 -14.80 -13.21 -0.22
C PRO A 34 -16.10 -14.00 -0.30
N VAL A 35 -16.33 -14.98 0.58
CA VAL A 35 -17.56 -15.79 0.57
C VAL A 35 -18.73 -14.94 1.05
N ALA A 36 -18.55 -14.23 2.16
CA ALA A 36 -19.54 -13.28 2.67
C ALA A 36 -19.83 -12.18 1.63
N ALA A 37 -18.77 -11.60 1.05
CA ALA A 37 -18.93 -10.52 0.07
C ALA A 37 -19.64 -10.97 -1.22
N LEU A 38 -19.32 -12.16 -1.75
CA LEU A 38 -19.99 -12.71 -2.93
C LEU A 38 -21.45 -13.08 -2.65
N ALA A 39 -21.75 -13.57 -1.45
CA ALA A 39 -23.12 -13.91 -1.06
C ALA A 39 -24.00 -12.66 -0.87
N ALA A 40 -23.45 -11.58 -0.30
CA ALA A 40 -24.15 -10.32 -0.09
C ALA A 40 -24.17 -9.43 -1.35
N TRP A 41 -23.24 -9.66 -2.28
CA TRP A 41 -22.97 -8.79 -3.42
C TRP A 41 -22.53 -7.36 -3.02
N ASP A 42 -21.85 -7.26 -1.88
CA ASP A 42 -21.24 -6.03 -1.34
C ASP A 42 -20.03 -6.39 -0.45
N LEU A 43 -19.23 -5.41 -0.04
CA LEU A 43 -18.06 -5.64 0.84
C LEU A 43 -18.31 -5.31 2.31
N THR A 44 -19.52 -4.90 2.67
CA THR A 44 -19.87 -4.40 4.00
C THR A 44 -19.70 -5.52 5.02
N GLY A 45 -18.91 -5.27 6.07
CA GLY A 45 -18.60 -6.25 7.11
C GLY A 45 -17.70 -7.39 6.64
N SER A 46 -17.19 -7.36 5.40
CA SER A 46 -16.38 -8.41 4.78
C SER A 46 -14.93 -7.97 4.53
N VAL A 47 -14.55 -6.75 4.93
CA VAL A 47 -13.19 -6.21 4.79
C VAL A 47 -12.67 -5.73 6.13
N TYR A 48 -11.45 -6.15 6.47
CA TYR A 48 -10.79 -5.82 7.74
C TYR A 48 -9.39 -5.29 7.44
N MET A 49 -9.10 -4.08 7.90
CA MET A 49 -7.87 -3.38 7.53
C MET A 49 -6.87 -3.31 8.70
N TYR A 50 -5.59 -3.50 8.37
CA TYR A 50 -4.48 -3.41 9.31
C TYR A 50 -3.31 -2.65 8.69
N ASP A 51 -2.45 -2.06 9.52
CA ASP A 51 -1.17 -1.54 9.08
C ASP A 51 -0.02 -1.83 10.06
N THR A 52 1.21 -1.50 9.65
CA THR A 52 2.42 -1.63 10.47
C THR A 52 2.69 -0.43 11.40
N ASN A 53 1.78 0.55 11.44
CA ASN A 53 1.96 1.84 12.13
C ASN A 53 1.05 2.00 13.35
N ARG A 54 0.54 0.90 13.91
CA ARG A 54 -0.21 0.92 15.17
C ARG A 54 0.51 1.66 16.30
N THR A 55 1.81 1.41 16.48
CA THR A 55 2.62 2.07 17.51
C THR A 55 2.87 3.55 17.22
N GLU A 56 2.66 3.97 15.97
CA GLU A 56 2.77 5.35 15.51
C GLU A 56 1.42 6.08 15.57
N GLY A 57 0.37 5.43 16.08
CA GLY A 57 -0.94 6.02 16.37
C GLY A 57 -2.00 5.84 15.28
N SER A 58 -1.83 4.89 14.36
CA SER A 58 -2.93 4.49 13.47
C SER A 58 -4.15 4.05 14.29
N THR A 59 -5.36 4.16 13.73
CA THR A 59 -6.62 3.77 14.39
C THR A 59 -7.57 3.06 13.43
N GLY A 60 -8.66 2.46 13.94
CA GLY A 60 -9.63 1.73 13.09
C GLY A 60 -9.13 0.35 12.62
N PHE A 61 -8.30 -0.31 13.43
CA PHE A 61 -7.81 -1.66 13.10
C PHE A 61 -8.93 -2.69 13.12
N GLY A 62 -8.92 -3.60 12.16
CA GLY A 62 -9.96 -4.63 12.04
C GLY A 62 -11.32 -4.08 11.61
N THR A 63 -11.37 -2.86 11.07
CA THR A 63 -12.56 -2.28 10.44
C THR A 63 -12.25 -1.87 9.00
N GLU A 64 -13.27 -1.46 8.25
CA GLU A 64 -13.11 -0.90 6.90
C GLU A 64 -12.59 0.55 6.91
N GLU A 65 -12.57 1.21 8.08
CA GLU A 65 -12.29 2.64 8.22
C GLU A 65 -10.88 2.91 8.79
N LEU A 66 -9.91 2.05 8.46
CA LEU A 66 -8.53 2.20 8.93
C LEU A 66 -7.99 3.60 8.60
N ARG A 67 -7.39 4.22 9.62
CA ARG A 67 -6.70 5.51 9.55
C ARG A 67 -5.21 5.29 9.74
N THR A 68 -4.47 5.26 8.65
CA THR A 68 -3.04 4.97 8.64
C THR A 68 -2.21 6.23 8.83
N LYS A 69 -1.40 6.27 9.89
CA LYS A 69 -0.49 7.38 10.20
C LYS A 69 0.71 7.39 9.27
N VAL A 70 0.90 8.48 8.53
CA VAL A 70 1.98 8.61 7.53
C VAL A 70 2.65 9.99 7.58
N ARG A 71 3.80 10.12 6.92
CA ARG A 71 4.50 11.40 6.69
C ARG A 71 4.88 11.55 5.22
N GLN A 72 5.17 12.78 4.80
CA GLN A 72 5.77 13.04 3.49
C GLN A 72 7.03 12.17 3.28
N GLY A 73 7.18 11.62 2.09
CA GLY A 73 8.31 10.79 1.68
C GLY A 73 8.23 9.33 2.10
N GLU A 74 7.27 8.94 2.94
CA GLU A 74 7.08 7.53 3.29
C GLU A 74 6.52 6.72 2.12
N ARG A 75 6.99 5.47 2.03
CA ARG A 75 6.47 4.50 1.07
C ARG A 75 5.31 3.74 1.69
N LEU A 76 4.24 3.60 0.92
CA LEU A 76 3.08 2.80 1.23
C LEU A 76 3.15 1.49 0.44
N LEU A 77 2.71 0.39 1.06
CA LEU A 77 2.55 -0.90 0.42
C LEU A 77 1.17 -1.44 0.80
N TRP A 78 0.28 -1.61 -0.17
CA TRP A 78 -1.00 -2.29 0.03
C TRP A 78 -0.92 -3.73 -0.47
N ASN A 79 -1.43 -4.64 0.34
CA ASN A 79 -1.61 -6.04 -0.02
C ASN A 79 -2.96 -6.55 0.51
N VAL A 80 -3.35 -7.74 0.03
CA VAL A 80 -4.59 -8.39 0.44
C VAL A 80 -4.33 -9.85 0.81
N ILE A 81 -5.08 -10.33 1.80
CA ILE A 81 -5.10 -11.73 2.24
C ILE A 81 -6.58 -12.15 2.27
N PRO A 82 -6.97 -13.24 1.59
CA PRO A 82 -8.32 -13.77 1.73
C PRO A 82 -8.44 -14.54 3.07
N LEU A 83 -9.59 -14.42 3.73
CA LEU A 83 -9.93 -15.18 4.94
C LEU A 83 -10.09 -16.67 4.63
N GLU A 84 -10.59 -16.98 3.43
CA GLU A 84 -10.81 -18.33 2.90
C GLU A 84 -9.79 -18.59 1.78
N CYS A 85 -9.04 -19.69 1.85
CA CYS A 85 -7.86 -19.90 1.00
C CYS A 85 -8.17 -20.45 -0.39
N GLU A 86 -9.37 -21.00 -0.61
CA GLU A 86 -9.82 -21.53 -1.90
C GLU A 86 -10.34 -20.43 -2.83
N THR A 87 -10.59 -19.22 -2.31
CA THR A 87 -11.15 -18.11 -3.06
C THR A 87 -10.09 -17.06 -3.43
N PHE A 88 -10.02 -16.76 -4.73
CA PHE A 88 -9.15 -15.71 -5.25
C PHE A 88 -9.59 -14.32 -4.75
N VAL A 89 -8.63 -13.52 -4.29
CA VAL A 89 -8.82 -12.10 -3.99
C VAL A 89 -7.61 -11.31 -4.47
N ALA A 90 -7.86 -10.21 -5.19
CA ALA A 90 -6.81 -9.27 -5.59
C ALA A 90 -7.29 -7.82 -5.47
N ILE A 91 -6.38 -6.91 -5.11
CA ILE A 91 -6.64 -5.47 -5.22
C ILE A 91 -6.60 -5.10 -6.69
N TYR A 92 -7.74 -4.65 -7.21
CA TYR A 92 -7.92 -4.16 -8.57
C TYR A 92 -7.46 -2.71 -8.75
N GLY A 93 -7.72 -1.88 -7.73
CA GLY A 93 -7.49 -0.44 -7.81
C GLY A 93 -7.52 0.23 -6.45
N ILE A 94 -6.85 1.38 -6.38
CA ILE A 94 -6.83 2.26 -5.20
C ILE A 94 -7.18 3.65 -5.70
N ASP A 95 -8.37 4.09 -5.33
CA ASP A 95 -8.90 5.41 -5.67
C ASP A 95 -8.50 6.38 -4.55
N ILE A 96 -7.45 7.16 -4.81
CA ILE A 96 -6.88 8.17 -3.91
C ILE A 96 -6.48 9.39 -4.73
N ASP A 97 -6.59 10.57 -4.13
CA ASP A 97 -6.16 11.81 -4.75
C ASP A 97 -4.65 11.79 -5.07
N GLU A 98 -4.34 11.85 -6.37
CA GLU A 98 -2.98 11.76 -6.91
C GLU A 98 -2.05 12.87 -6.41
N ARG A 99 -2.60 13.98 -5.88
CA ARG A 99 -1.80 15.02 -5.22
C ARG A 99 -1.06 14.49 -3.99
N PHE A 100 -1.60 13.47 -3.33
CA PHE A 100 -1.02 12.89 -2.12
C PHE A 100 -0.17 11.66 -2.39
N CYS A 101 -0.61 10.75 -3.27
CA CYS A 101 0.22 9.65 -3.73
C CYS A 101 -0.36 9.04 -5.02
N GLU A 102 0.47 8.36 -5.81
CA GLU A 102 0.04 7.65 -7.02
C GLU A 102 0.28 6.15 -6.83
N PRO A 103 -0.76 5.36 -6.50
CA PRO A 103 -0.64 3.92 -6.40
C PRO A 103 -0.26 3.27 -7.73
N ARG A 104 0.69 2.35 -7.66
CA ARG A 104 1.14 1.53 -8.79
C ARG A 104 1.18 0.07 -8.37
N MET A 105 0.57 -0.79 -9.16
CA MET A 105 0.69 -2.23 -8.99
C MET A 105 2.09 -2.70 -9.37
N GLN A 106 2.64 -3.61 -8.59
CA GLN A 106 3.90 -4.30 -8.82
C GLN A 106 3.72 -5.78 -8.51
N THR A 107 4.67 -6.59 -9.00
CA THR A 107 4.70 -8.03 -8.76
C THR A 107 6.05 -8.39 -8.17
N TYR A 108 6.09 -9.23 -7.13
CA TYR A 108 7.36 -9.70 -6.58
C TYR A 108 8.11 -10.54 -7.63
N PRO A 109 9.43 -10.30 -7.83
CA PRO A 109 10.21 -11.01 -8.84
C PRO A 109 10.11 -12.53 -8.67
N GLY A 110 9.79 -13.23 -9.77
CA GLY A 110 9.67 -14.69 -9.79
C GLY A 110 8.41 -15.25 -9.13
N THR A 111 7.39 -14.42 -8.89
CA THR A 111 6.09 -14.82 -8.34
C THR A 111 4.95 -14.16 -9.10
N ASP A 112 3.73 -14.63 -8.89
CA ASP A 112 2.50 -13.94 -9.33
C ASP A 112 1.88 -13.08 -8.21
N ILE A 113 2.62 -12.86 -7.12
CA ILE A 113 2.14 -12.10 -5.97
C ILE A 113 2.22 -10.61 -6.29
N THR A 114 1.06 -10.01 -6.52
CA THR A 114 0.93 -8.58 -6.76
C THR A 114 0.76 -7.80 -5.46
N PHE A 115 1.33 -6.60 -5.41
CA PHE A 115 1.10 -5.61 -4.36
C PHE A 115 0.99 -4.22 -4.99
N TRP A 116 0.40 -3.29 -4.27
CA TRP A 116 0.33 -1.89 -4.70
C TRP A 116 1.29 -1.06 -3.87
N THR A 117 1.97 -0.09 -4.47
CA THR A 117 2.87 0.81 -3.75
C THR A 117 2.73 2.25 -4.21
N ALA A 118 3.00 3.19 -3.31
CA ALA A 118 3.05 4.61 -3.60
C ALA A 118 4.04 5.31 -2.66
N THR A 119 4.41 6.55 -2.98
CA THR A 119 5.14 7.43 -2.05
C THR A 119 4.24 8.61 -1.68
N VAL A 120 4.16 8.94 -0.39
CA VAL A 120 3.44 10.12 0.10
C VAL A 120 4.17 11.38 -0.37
N LYS A 121 3.53 12.19 -1.20
CA LYS A 121 4.15 13.34 -1.89
C LYS A 121 4.26 14.59 -1.03
N GLN A 122 3.34 14.75 -0.07
CA GLN A 122 3.24 15.92 0.80
C GLN A 122 2.69 15.54 2.16
N ASP A 123 2.89 16.40 3.15
CA ASP A 123 2.34 16.17 4.48
C ASP A 123 0.80 16.15 4.47
N ILE A 124 0.25 15.32 5.33
CA ILE A 124 -1.18 15.17 5.49
C ILE A 124 -1.61 16.18 6.55
N THR A 125 -2.41 17.18 6.21
CA THR A 125 -2.96 18.15 7.18
C THR A 125 -4.39 17.81 7.58
N GLU A 126 -5.12 17.17 6.68
CA GLU A 126 -6.46 16.65 6.87
C GLU A 126 -6.53 15.19 6.40
N PRO A 127 -7.40 14.34 6.95
CA PRO A 127 -7.51 12.95 6.52
C PRO A 127 -7.75 12.81 5.01
N VAL A 128 -6.82 12.18 4.29
CA VAL A 128 -6.95 11.91 2.86
C VAL A 128 -7.64 10.58 2.68
N ARG A 129 -8.91 10.62 2.25
CA ARG A 129 -9.71 9.42 2.03
C ARG A 129 -9.25 8.68 0.79
N TYR A 130 -9.31 7.36 0.85
CA TYR A 130 -9.17 6.49 -0.31
C TYR A 130 -10.14 5.32 -0.24
N ARG A 131 -10.30 4.66 -1.38
CA ARG A 131 -11.16 3.49 -1.53
C ARG A 131 -10.43 2.36 -2.25
N LEU A 132 -10.56 1.15 -1.72
CA LEU A 132 -10.02 -0.05 -2.34
C LEU A 132 -11.07 -0.71 -3.23
N GLN A 133 -10.60 -1.24 -4.35
CA GLN A 133 -11.37 -2.06 -5.28
C GLN A 133 -10.76 -3.46 -5.35
N PHE A 134 -11.60 -4.50 -5.35
CA PHE A 134 -11.18 -5.89 -5.29
C PHE A 134 -11.81 -6.73 -6.40
N LEU A 135 -11.04 -7.66 -6.97
CA LEU A 135 -11.57 -8.80 -7.71
C LEU A 135 -11.73 -9.98 -6.75
N LEU A 136 -12.88 -10.65 -6.80
CA LEU A 136 -13.24 -11.77 -5.93
C LEU A 136 -13.62 -12.99 -6.75
N GLY A 137 -13.05 -14.16 -6.44
CA GLY A 137 -13.33 -15.42 -7.10
C GLY A 137 -13.16 -15.33 -8.61
N THR A 138 -14.22 -15.67 -9.36
CA THR A 138 -14.25 -15.58 -10.83
C THR A 138 -14.94 -14.32 -11.34
N VAL A 139 -15.29 -13.37 -10.48
CA VAL A 139 -16.01 -12.15 -10.86
C VAL A 139 -15.03 -11.18 -11.53
N THR A 140 -15.40 -10.71 -12.72
CA THR A 140 -14.58 -9.79 -13.53
C THR A 140 -14.88 -8.31 -13.28
N LYS A 141 -15.99 -8.00 -12.59
CA LYS A 141 -16.32 -6.65 -12.13
C LYS A 141 -15.79 -6.45 -10.71
N PRO A 142 -15.03 -5.37 -10.45
CA PRO A 142 -14.48 -5.15 -9.12
C PRO A 142 -15.57 -4.72 -8.14
N PHE A 143 -15.48 -5.22 -6.91
CA PHE A 143 -16.18 -4.71 -5.75
C PHE A 143 -15.41 -3.50 -5.21
N ALA A 144 -16.09 -2.49 -4.67
CA ALA A 144 -15.45 -1.34 -4.04
C ALA A 144 -15.91 -1.22 -2.60
N THR A 145 -15.03 -0.81 -1.68
CA THR A 145 -15.47 -0.56 -0.30
C THR A 145 -16.42 0.63 -0.26
N GLU A 146 -17.50 0.52 0.50
CA GLU A 146 -18.43 1.63 0.74
C GLU A 146 -17.88 2.58 1.80
N ALA A 147 -17.24 2.03 2.84
CA ALA A 147 -16.49 2.80 3.82
C ALA A 147 -15.16 3.32 3.24
N TYR A 148 -14.74 4.47 3.76
CA TYR A 148 -13.50 5.13 3.36
C TYR A 148 -12.39 4.85 4.38
N GLN A 149 -11.26 4.39 3.86
CA GLN A 149 -10.01 4.42 4.60
C GLN A 149 -9.41 5.82 4.52
N ALA A 150 -8.47 6.15 5.39
CA ALA A 150 -7.77 7.43 5.30
C ALA A 150 -6.29 7.35 5.63
N LEU A 151 -5.49 8.13 4.91
CA LEU A 151 -4.16 8.53 5.36
C LEU A 151 -4.31 9.71 6.32
N VAL A 152 -3.63 9.67 7.46
CA VAL A 152 -3.69 10.72 8.49
C VAL A 152 -2.28 11.16 8.92
N ASP A 153 -2.16 12.40 9.37
CA ASP A 153 -0.88 12.96 9.82
C ASP A 153 -0.29 12.19 11.00
N ARG A 154 0.98 11.78 10.92
CA ARG A 154 1.69 11.26 12.09
C ARG A 154 2.00 12.31 13.16
N GLY A 155 2.04 13.60 12.81
CA GLY A 155 2.22 14.71 13.75
C GLY A 155 0.99 15.07 14.58
N ALA A 156 -0.22 14.73 14.11
CA ALA A 156 -1.45 15.07 14.79
C ALA A 156 -1.70 14.22 16.05
N PRO A 157 -2.08 14.83 17.19
CA PRO A 157 -2.42 14.10 18.41
C PRO A 157 -3.54 13.09 18.13
N GLY A 158 -3.33 11.83 18.54
CA GLY A 158 -4.31 10.77 18.37
C GLY A 158 -5.64 11.17 19.03
N ALA A 159 -6.75 11.00 18.29
CA ALA A 159 -8.07 11.09 18.89
C ALA A 159 -8.14 10.04 20.00
N LYS A 160 -8.28 10.50 21.25
CA LYS A 160 -8.54 9.61 22.38
C LYS A 160 -9.89 8.95 22.14
N GLU A 161 -9.92 7.62 22.04
CA GLU A 161 -11.17 6.86 22.07
C GLU A 161 -11.88 7.15 23.42
N GLN A 162 -13.18 7.45 23.35
CA GLN A 162 -14.09 7.50 24.49
C GLN A 162 -14.75 6.13 24.66
#